data_AF-A0A0G1NJN8-F1
#
_entry.id   AF-A0A0G1NJN8-F1
#
_cell.length_a   1.000
_cell.length_b   1.000
_cell.length_c   1.000
_cell.angle_alpha   90.00
_cell.angle_beta   90.00
_cell.angle_gamma   90.00
#
_symmetry.space_group_name_H-M   'P 1'
#
loop_
_entity.id
_entity.type
_entity.pdbx_description
1 polymer ?
#
loop_
_entity_poly.entity_id
_entity_poly.type
_entity_poly.pdbx_seq_one_letter_code
_entity_poly.pdbx_strand_id
1 'polypeptide(L)'
;YATLKTRSRFFNIYEINSNYVLPHIYMPDTVYSADDLSIESLTDIPYTSTKKEVFSFPEGLLTKLDSSSKTRINYSKINPTKYVVELYDASGNVPVVLNEAYDSEWQVYKKMPGAEGNTFIDTWFAPTAPTTHFVANGYANGWIINVNQLCKVTTTCTKGDEDTYDLQLIISYTTQKYFQIGLLISGITLCVFSCVVLRSSLISYKKRVAHVKK
;
A
#
# COMPACT_ATOMS: atom_id res chain seq x y z
N TYR A 1 -18.26 -15.98 -17.38
CA TYR A 1 -17.56 -15.28 -16.28
C TYR A 1 -16.06 -15.56 -16.28
N ALA A 2 -15.63 -16.81 -16.47
CA ALA A 2 -14.22 -17.17 -16.60
C ALA A 2 -13.89 -17.72 -18.00
N THR A 3 -12.74 -17.34 -18.54
CA THR A 3 -12.24 -17.73 -19.87
C THR A 3 -11.08 -18.70 -19.70
N LEU A 4 -11.12 -19.86 -20.36
CA LEU A 4 -10.02 -20.82 -20.33
C LEU A 4 -8.79 -20.20 -21.01
N LYS A 5 -7.66 -20.15 -20.30
CA LYS A 5 -6.37 -19.66 -20.82
C LYS A 5 -5.43 -20.78 -21.21
N THR A 6 -5.35 -21.79 -20.36
CA THR A 6 -4.42 -22.90 -20.56
C THR A 6 -5.11 -24.19 -20.18
N ARG A 7 -4.99 -25.21 -21.03
CA ARG A 7 -5.43 -26.57 -20.75
C ARG A 7 -4.23 -27.50 -20.80
N SER A 8 -4.07 -28.30 -19.76
CA SER A 8 -3.09 -29.38 -19.71
C SER A 8 -3.77 -30.70 -19.36
N ARG A 9 -2.99 -31.80 -19.35
CA ARG A 9 -3.49 -33.12 -18.93
C ARG A 9 -3.89 -33.15 -17.45
N PHE A 10 -3.33 -32.26 -16.62
CA PHE A 10 -3.49 -32.31 -15.16
C PHE A 10 -4.35 -31.17 -14.60
N PHE A 11 -4.35 -30.01 -15.26
CA PHE A 11 -5.09 -28.83 -14.80
C PHE A 11 -5.50 -27.92 -15.95
N ASN A 12 -6.53 -27.13 -15.69
CA ASN A 12 -7.02 -26.05 -16.55
C ASN A 12 -6.87 -24.72 -15.80
N ILE A 13 -6.33 -23.71 -16.46
CA ILE A 13 -6.23 -22.34 -15.94
C ILE A 13 -7.33 -21.51 -16.58
N TYR A 14 -8.12 -20.84 -15.75
CA TYR A 14 -9.15 -19.90 -16.18
C TYR A 14 -8.79 -18.49 -15.70
N GLU A 15 -9.08 -17.50 -16.52
CA GLU A 15 -9.03 -16.08 -16.15
C GLU A 15 -10.46 -15.60 -15.90
N ILE A 16 -10.70 -15.00 -14.74
CA ILE A 16 -11.99 -14.38 -14.41
C ILE A 16 -11.99 -12.95 -14.97
N ASN A 17 -13.11 -12.53 -15.57
CA ASN A 17 -13.26 -11.16 -16.04
C ASN A 17 -13.14 -10.18 -14.84
N SER A 18 -12.25 -9.20 -14.97
CA SER A 18 -11.91 -8.22 -13.93
C SER A 18 -13.09 -7.38 -13.44
N ASN A 19 -14.17 -7.28 -14.21
CA ASN A 19 -15.38 -6.58 -13.81
C ASN A 19 -16.14 -7.30 -12.68
N TYR A 20 -15.85 -8.58 -12.45
CA TYR A 20 -16.48 -9.39 -11.39
C TYR A 20 -15.55 -9.64 -10.19
N VAL A 21 -14.37 -9.00 -10.17
CA VAL A 21 -13.40 -9.16 -9.09
C VAL A 21 -13.08 -7.78 -8.52
N LEU A 22 -13.16 -7.64 -7.21
CA LEU A 22 -12.69 -6.44 -6.54
C LEU A 22 -11.16 -6.36 -6.67
N PRO A 23 -10.61 -5.26 -7.22
CA PRO A 23 -9.17 -5.06 -7.25
C PRO A 23 -8.56 -5.08 -5.85
N HIS A 24 -7.25 -5.34 -5.73
CA HIS A 24 -6.55 -5.27 -4.45
C HIS A 24 -6.64 -3.89 -3.81
N ILE A 25 -6.56 -2.82 -4.62
CA ILE A 25 -6.78 -1.44 -4.18
C ILE A 25 -7.83 -0.83 -5.09
N TYR A 26 -8.86 -0.24 -4.49
CA TYR A 26 -9.95 0.38 -5.23
C TYR A 26 -10.55 1.56 -4.49
N MET A 27 -11.25 2.41 -5.25
CA MET A 27 -12.11 3.46 -4.73
C MET A 27 -13.55 2.94 -4.73
N PRO A 28 -14.25 2.96 -3.60
CA PRO A 28 -15.67 2.63 -3.56
C PRO A 28 -16.51 3.73 -4.22
N ASP A 29 -17.65 3.34 -4.81
CA ASP A 29 -18.61 4.28 -5.39
C ASP A 29 -19.44 4.98 -4.30
N THR A 30 -19.63 4.30 -3.16
CA THR A 30 -20.36 4.82 -2.01
C THR A 30 -19.82 4.16 -0.75
N VAL A 31 -19.67 4.95 0.31
CA VAL A 31 -19.31 4.44 1.64
C VAL A 31 -20.47 4.72 2.58
N TYR A 32 -20.98 3.68 3.22
CA TYR A 32 -22.02 3.77 4.22
C TYR A 32 -21.41 3.64 5.61
N SER A 33 -21.78 4.53 6.53
CA SER A 33 -21.45 4.38 7.95
C SER A 33 -22.40 3.36 8.56
N ALA A 34 -21.85 2.28 9.12
CA ALA A 34 -22.64 1.21 9.72
C ALA A 34 -23.50 1.71 10.90
N ASP A 35 -23.03 2.74 11.62
CA ASP A 35 -23.72 3.31 12.77
C ASP A 35 -24.88 4.23 12.38
N ASP A 36 -24.84 4.81 11.18
CA ASP A 36 -25.86 5.75 10.67
C ASP A 36 -26.94 5.06 9.82
N LEU A 37 -26.77 3.77 9.50
CA LEU A 37 -27.71 3.01 8.70
C LEU A 37 -28.84 2.46 9.57
N SER A 38 -30.08 2.87 9.27
CA SER A 38 -31.25 2.13 9.74
C SER A 38 -31.32 0.77 9.03
N ILE A 39 -31.90 -0.23 9.69
CA ILE A 39 -32.12 -1.57 9.10
C ILE A 39 -32.93 -1.47 7.78
N GLU A 40 -33.78 -0.46 7.65
CA GLU A 40 -34.57 -0.19 6.44
C GLU A 40 -33.68 0.27 5.26
N SER A 41 -32.68 1.12 5.51
CA SER A 41 -31.74 1.56 4.47
C SER A 41 -30.86 0.42 3.92
N LEU A 42 -30.64 -0.64 4.70
CA LEU A 42 -29.94 -1.85 4.23
C LEU A 42 -30.77 -2.66 3.23
N THR A 43 -32.10 -2.59 3.31
CA THR A 43 -32.99 -3.31 2.38
C THR A 43 -33.09 -2.66 1.00
N ASP A 44 -32.74 -1.37 0.90
CA ASP A 44 -32.74 -0.62 -0.36
C ASP A 44 -31.45 -0.80 -1.18
N ILE A 45 -30.41 -1.41 -0.60
CA ILE A 45 -29.16 -1.71 -1.31
C ILE A 45 -29.42 -2.86 -2.29
N PRO A 46 -29.40 -2.63 -3.61
CA PRO A 46 -29.78 -3.65 -4.56
C PRO A 46 -28.76 -4.79 -4.54
N TYR A 47 -29.21 -6.02 -4.29
CA TYR A 47 -28.36 -7.22 -4.33
C TYR A 47 -27.64 -7.41 -5.69
N THR A 48 -28.15 -6.77 -6.75
CA THR A 48 -27.60 -6.80 -8.11
C THR A 48 -26.76 -5.57 -8.48
N SER A 49 -26.43 -4.71 -7.52
CA SER A 49 -25.61 -3.52 -7.76
C SER A 49 -24.22 -3.94 -8.26
N THR A 50 -23.81 -3.43 -9.41
CA THR A 50 -22.42 -3.57 -9.90
C THR A 50 -21.49 -2.53 -9.26
N LYS A 51 -22.02 -1.69 -8.36
CA LYS A 51 -21.27 -0.65 -7.68
C LYS A 51 -20.43 -1.25 -6.56
N LYS A 52 -19.29 -0.64 -6.30
CA LYS A 52 -18.37 -0.98 -5.21
C LYS A 52 -18.80 -0.25 -3.96
N GLU A 53 -19.82 -0.78 -3.31
CA GLU A 53 -20.32 -0.24 -2.04
C GLU A 53 -19.45 -0.75 -0.87
N VAL A 54 -19.16 0.12 0.09
CA VAL A 54 -18.35 -0.21 1.27
C VAL A 54 -19.05 0.23 2.54
N PHE A 55 -19.04 -0.62 3.56
CA PHE A 55 -19.50 -0.28 4.91
C PHE A 55 -18.30 0.08 5.78
N SER A 56 -18.35 1.23 6.44
CA SER A 56 -17.35 1.68 7.40
C SER A 56 -17.86 1.52 8.83
N PHE A 57 -17.02 0.98 9.70
CA PHE A 57 -17.37 0.66 11.09
C PHE A 57 -16.94 1.67 12.18
N PRO A 58 -16.33 2.84 11.88
CA PRO A 58 -16.25 3.94 12.84
C PRO A 58 -17.29 5.04 12.59
N GLU A 59 -17.82 5.59 13.67
CA GLU A 59 -18.79 6.69 13.73
C GLU A 59 -18.31 7.95 12.98
N GLY A 60 -19.18 8.60 12.20
CA GLY A 60 -18.95 9.95 11.64
C GLY A 60 -18.26 10.06 10.26
N LEU A 61 -18.06 8.96 9.52
CA LEU A 61 -17.37 8.99 8.22
C LEU A 61 -18.18 9.66 7.09
N LEU A 62 -19.53 9.66 7.17
CA LEU A 62 -20.42 10.17 6.12
C LEU A 62 -20.26 11.67 5.82
N THR A 63 -19.77 12.44 6.79
CA THR A 63 -19.59 13.90 6.64
C THR A 63 -18.33 14.28 5.85
N LYS A 64 -17.49 13.31 5.48
CA LYS A 64 -16.19 13.51 4.84
C LYS A 64 -16.12 12.87 3.45
N LEU A 65 -17.19 12.87 2.66
CA LEU A 65 -17.15 12.31 1.30
C LEU A 65 -17.70 13.32 0.31
N ASP A 66 -16.79 13.85 -0.50
CA ASP A 66 -17.04 14.87 -1.53
C ASP A 66 -16.10 14.67 -2.72
N SER A 67 -15.69 13.42 -2.95
CA SER A 67 -14.80 13.05 -4.05
C SER A 67 -15.39 13.44 -5.40
N SER A 68 -14.58 14.09 -6.25
CA SER A 68 -14.94 14.40 -7.64
C SER A 68 -15.38 13.13 -8.39
N SER A 69 -16.47 13.20 -9.15
CA SER A 69 -16.97 12.09 -9.98
C SER A 69 -16.00 11.70 -11.11
N LYS A 70 -15.01 12.56 -11.41
CA LYS A 70 -13.93 12.30 -12.38
C LYS A 70 -12.73 11.60 -11.75
N THR A 71 -12.69 11.45 -10.42
CA THR A 71 -11.52 10.88 -9.73
C THR A 71 -11.25 9.47 -10.24
N ARG A 72 -10.00 9.21 -10.61
CA ARG A 72 -9.55 7.87 -11.02
C ARG A 72 -8.44 7.40 -10.10
N ILE A 73 -8.45 6.10 -9.81
CA ILE A 73 -7.41 5.44 -9.03
C ILE A 73 -6.68 4.43 -9.88
N ASN A 74 -5.36 4.42 -9.76
CA ASN A 74 -4.51 3.37 -10.29
C ASN A 74 -3.54 2.90 -9.20
N TYR A 75 -3.02 1.68 -9.33
CA TYR A 75 -2.03 1.20 -8.38
C TYR A 75 -1.03 0.23 -9.01
N SER A 76 0.17 0.25 -8.47
CA SER A 76 1.26 -0.66 -8.82
C SER A 76 1.72 -1.41 -7.58
N LYS A 77 1.70 -2.75 -7.64
CA LYS A 77 2.25 -3.60 -6.59
C LYS A 77 3.78 -3.65 -6.72
N ILE A 78 4.48 -3.10 -5.73
CA ILE A 78 5.95 -3.19 -5.65
C ILE A 78 6.33 -4.53 -5.02
N ASN A 79 5.69 -4.86 -3.91
CA ASN A 79 5.79 -6.15 -3.23
C ASN A 79 4.53 -6.39 -2.37
N PRO A 80 4.34 -7.56 -1.72
CA PRO A 80 3.14 -7.83 -0.92
C PRO A 80 2.84 -6.81 0.19
N THR A 81 3.87 -6.12 0.69
CA THR A 81 3.78 -5.15 1.80
C THR A 81 3.88 -3.69 1.36
N LYS A 82 3.89 -3.42 0.05
CA LYS A 82 4.09 -2.07 -0.50
C LYS A 82 3.42 -1.89 -1.86
N TYR A 83 2.63 -0.84 -1.94
CA TYR A 83 1.91 -0.42 -3.14
C TYR A 83 2.14 1.07 -3.40
N VAL A 84 2.28 1.41 -4.66
CA VAL A 84 2.22 2.80 -5.12
C VAL A 84 0.80 3.03 -5.65
N VAL A 85 0.13 4.07 -5.16
CA VAL A 85 -1.23 4.45 -5.52
C VAL A 85 -1.21 5.81 -6.18
N GLU A 86 -1.88 5.92 -7.30
CA GLU A 86 -2.00 7.13 -8.10
C GLU A 86 -3.47 7.55 -8.12
N LEU A 87 -3.73 8.78 -7.72
CA LEU A 87 -5.02 9.41 -7.82
C LEU A 87 -4.93 10.49 -8.90
N TYR A 88 -5.87 10.46 -9.84
CA TYR A 88 -5.99 11.44 -10.91
C TYR A 88 -7.29 12.21 -10.78
N ASP A 89 -7.27 13.48 -11.15
CA ASP A 89 -8.43 14.37 -11.14
C ASP A 89 -9.13 14.40 -9.76
N ALA A 90 -8.35 14.20 -8.69
CA ALA A 90 -8.85 13.97 -7.35
C ALA A 90 -9.13 15.29 -6.64
N SER A 91 -10.25 15.37 -5.94
CA SER A 91 -10.61 16.54 -5.13
C SER A 91 -11.46 16.11 -3.93
N GLY A 92 -11.49 16.93 -2.89
CA GLY A 92 -12.20 16.66 -1.66
C GLY A 92 -11.59 15.51 -0.86
N ASN A 93 -12.46 14.73 -0.23
CA ASN A 93 -12.14 13.55 0.53
C ASN A 93 -12.38 12.30 -0.30
N VAL A 94 -11.31 11.59 -0.61
CA VAL A 94 -11.31 10.41 -1.47
C VAL A 94 -11.17 9.14 -0.61
N PRO A 95 -12.15 8.22 -0.64
CA PRO A 95 -12.02 6.93 0.02
C PRO A 95 -11.14 5.98 -0.81
N VAL A 96 -10.21 5.30 -0.15
CA VAL A 96 -9.37 4.26 -0.77
C VAL A 96 -9.39 3.02 0.09
N VAL A 97 -9.69 1.87 -0.51
CA VAL A 97 -9.72 0.57 0.17
C VAL A 97 -8.59 -0.31 -0.32
N LEU A 98 -7.87 -0.92 0.61
CA LEU A 98 -6.96 -2.04 0.39
C LEU A 98 -7.67 -3.32 0.85
N ASN A 99 -7.92 -4.21 -0.09
CA ASN A 99 -8.59 -5.50 0.09
C ASN A 99 -7.66 -6.54 0.74
N GLU A 100 -7.13 -6.20 1.91
CA GLU A 100 -6.30 -7.02 2.80
C GLU A 100 -6.84 -6.90 4.21
N ALA A 101 -6.60 -7.91 5.04
CA ALA A 101 -7.02 -7.89 6.45
C ALA A 101 -6.55 -6.62 7.18
N TYR A 102 -7.47 -6.03 7.94
CA TYR A 102 -7.27 -4.78 8.64
C TYR A 102 -6.14 -4.90 9.66
N ASP A 103 -5.21 -3.95 9.59
CA ASP A 103 -4.13 -3.85 10.55
C ASP A 103 -3.68 -2.38 10.62
N SER A 104 -3.51 -1.85 11.84
CA SER A 104 -3.08 -0.48 12.08
C SER A 104 -1.67 -0.17 11.54
N GLU A 105 -0.86 -1.19 11.27
CA GLU A 105 0.49 -1.04 10.70
C GLU A 105 0.47 -0.72 9.20
N TRP A 106 -0.65 -0.92 8.50
CA TRP A 106 -0.83 -0.41 7.15
C TRP A 106 -1.01 1.12 7.19
N GLN A 107 -0.07 1.82 6.57
CA GLN A 107 -0.01 3.27 6.62
C GLN A 107 0.11 3.85 5.20
N VAL A 108 -0.46 5.05 5.03
CA VAL A 108 -0.34 5.83 3.79
C VAL A 108 0.75 6.87 4.00
N TYR A 109 1.71 6.92 3.08
CA TYR A 109 2.84 7.84 3.10
C TYR A 109 2.78 8.78 1.91
N LYS A 110 3.20 10.03 2.13
CA LYS A 110 3.38 11.00 1.05
C LYS A 110 4.64 10.65 0.28
N LYS A 111 4.55 10.65 -1.03
CA LYS A 111 5.75 10.51 -1.86
C LYS A 111 6.67 11.73 -1.68
N MET A 112 7.97 11.48 -1.53
CA MET A 112 8.98 12.55 -1.48
C MET A 112 9.20 13.15 -2.88
N PRO A 113 9.47 14.47 -3.01
CA PRO A 113 9.78 15.08 -4.30
C PRO A 113 10.96 14.38 -4.99
N GLY A 114 10.77 13.99 -6.26
CA GLY A 114 11.81 13.33 -7.06
C GLY A 114 12.05 11.84 -6.75
N ALA A 115 11.37 11.25 -5.76
CA ALA A 115 11.42 9.80 -5.55
C ALA A 115 10.56 9.07 -6.60
N GLU A 116 10.74 7.76 -6.77
CA GLU A 116 9.81 6.92 -7.55
C GLU A 116 8.78 6.23 -6.64
N GLY A 117 9.09 6.05 -5.35
CA GLY A 117 8.22 5.41 -4.36
C GLY A 117 8.36 3.89 -4.33
N ASN A 118 9.22 3.32 -5.17
CA ASN A 118 9.45 1.88 -5.29
C ASN A 118 10.57 1.37 -4.37
N THR A 119 11.50 2.23 -3.94
CA THR A 119 12.64 1.79 -3.11
C THR A 119 12.28 1.73 -1.62
N PHE A 120 13.08 1.00 -0.84
CA PHE A 120 12.95 1.00 0.63
C PHE A 120 13.16 2.40 1.21
N ILE A 121 14.17 3.12 0.74
CA ILE A 121 14.59 4.43 1.24
C ILE A 121 13.47 5.46 1.06
N ASP A 122 12.79 5.42 -0.09
CA ASP A 122 11.68 6.33 -0.43
C ASP A 122 10.58 6.29 0.63
N THR A 123 10.30 5.12 1.22
CA THR A 123 9.24 4.96 2.23
C THR A 123 9.76 5.08 3.66
N TRP A 124 11.04 4.84 3.89
CA TRP A 124 11.64 4.93 5.21
C TRP A 124 11.61 6.37 5.74
N PHE A 125 11.92 7.34 4.88
CA PHE A 125 11.92 8.77 5.23
C PHE A 125 10.67 9.53 4.82
N ALA A 126 9.72 8.86 4.14
CA ALA A 126 8.47 9.49 3.75
C ALA A 126 7.62 9.83 4.99
N PRO A 127 7.05 11.04 5.06
CA PRO A 127 6.11 11.40 6.11
C PRO A 127 4.77 10.68 5.88
N THR A 128 4.14 10.25 6.97
CA THR A 128 2.76 9.71 6.93
C THR A 128 1.80 10.78 6.40
N ALA A 129 0.88 10.37 5.53
CA ALA A 129 -0.18 11.23 5.04
C ALA A 129 -1.26 11.41 6.12
N PRO A 130 -1.78 12.63 6.35
CA PRO A 130 -2.89 12.88 7.27
C PRO A 130 -4.17 12.28 6.69
N THR A 131 -4.46 11.04 7.06
CA THR A 131 -5.61 10.27 6.57
C THR A 131 -6.43 9.75 7.75
N THR A 132 -7.71 9.47 7.52
CA THR A 132 -8.54 8.76 8.51
C THR A 132 -8.59 7.28 8.12
N HIS A 133 -7.93 6.40 8.89
CA HIS A 133 -7.95 4.95 8.67
C HIS A 133 -9.20 4.33 9.30
N PHE A 134 -9.85 3.41 8.59
CA PHE A 134 -11.08 2.76 9.00
C PHE A 134 -11.12 1.29 8.53
N VAL A 135 -12.00 0.52 9.15
CA VAL A 135 -12.29 -0.86 8.74
C VAL A 135 -13.37 -0.83 7.66
N ALA A 136 -13.03 -1.29 6.45
CA ALA A 136 -13.96 -1.42 5.33
C ALA A 136 -14.56 -2.84 5.30
N ASN A 137 -15.88 -2.95 5.15
CA ASN A 137 -16.61 -4.22 5.05
C ASN A 137 -16.33 -5.20 6.22
N GLY A 138 -15.93 -4.69 7.38
CA GLY A 138 -15.69 -5.46 8.59
C GLY A 138 -14.35 -6.21 8.62
N TYR A 139 -13.54 -6.15 7.56
CA TYR A 139 -12.25 -6.84 7.53
C TYR A 139 -11.14 -6.08 6.80
N ALA A 140 -11.44 -5.19 5.86
CA ALA A 140 -10.45 -4.60 4.97
C ALA A 140 -9.90 -3.27 5.50
N ASN A 141 -8.74 -2.86 5.00
CA ASN A 141 -8.17 -1.54 5.31
C ASN A 141 -8.82 -0.46 4.43
N GLY A 142 -9.21 0.66 5.01
CA GLY A 142 -9.73 1.81 4.28
C GLY A 142 -9.15 3.12 4.79
N TRP A 143 -8.94 4.09 3.90
CA TRP A 143 -8.50 5.45 4.27
C TRP A 143 -9.37 6.50 3.60
N ILE A 144 -9.69 7.56 4.34
CA ILE A 144 -10.20 8.81 3.77
C ILE A 144 -9.03 9.77 3.60
N ILE A 145 -8.78 10.15 2.35
CA ILE A 145 -7.67 11.00 1.93
C ILE A 145 -8.23 12.38 1.63
N ASN A 146 -7.88 13.38 2.43
CA ASN A 146 -8.24 14.77 2.16
C ASN A 146 -7.23 15.39 1.18
N VAL A 147 -7.60 15.44 -0.10
CA VAL A 147 -6.72 15.87 -1.20
C VAL A 147 -6.37 17.35 -1.04
N ASN A 148 -7.35 18.20 -0.75
CA ASN A 148 -7.13 19.65 -0.63
C ASN A 148 -6.19 19.99 0.53
N GLN A 149 -6.24 19.29 1.65
CA GLN A 149 -5.30 19.46 2.76
C GLN A 149 -3.91 18.93 2.40
N LEU A 150 -3.85 17.77 1.75
CA LEU A 150 -2.59 17.13 1.38
C LEU A 150 -1.81 17.99 0.38
N CYS A 151 -2.47 18.46 -0.67
CA CYS A 151 -1.87 19.20 -1.78
C CYS A 151 -1.62 20.69 -1.50
N LYS A 152 -2.23 21.28 -0.46
CA LYS A 152 -1.88 22.64 0.00
C LYS A 152 -0.47 22.73 0.60
N VAL A 153 0.04 21.60 1.13
CA VAL A 153 1.28 21.56 1.92
C VAL A 153 2.48 21.04 1.11
N THR A 154 2.24 20.29 0.04
CA THR A 154 3.29 19.54 -0.67
C THR A 154 3.43 19.93 -2.13
N THR A 155 4.67 20.06 -2.61
CA THR A 155 5.01 20.33 -4.02
C THR A 155 4.86 19.12 -4.95
N THR A 156 4.38 17.98 -4.46
CA THR A 156 4.27 16.71 -5.20
C THR A 156 2.92 16.49 -5.88
N CYS A 157 1.94 17.35 -5.64
CA CYS A 157 0.68 17.30 -6.38
C CYS A 157 0.77 18.16 -7.64
N THR A 158 0.31 17.62 -8.77
CA THR A 158 0.11 18.39 -9.99
C THR A 158 -1.32 18.90 -10.01
N LYS A 159 -1.51 20.22 -10.05
CA LYS A 159 -2.84 20.82 -10.10
C LYS A 159 -3.43 20.66 -11.50
N GLY A 160 -4.63 20.08 -11.57
CA GLY A 160 -5.45 20.02 -12.78
C GLY A 160 -6.41 21.22 -12.87
N ASP A 161 -7.49 21.04 -13.62
CA ASP A 161 -8.58 22.03 -13.74
C ASP A 161 -9.51 22.00 -12.50
N GLU A 162 -10.21 23.10 -12.21
CA GLU A 162 -11.30 23.15 -11.21
C GLU A 162 -10.95 22.59 -9.80
N ASP A 163 -9.76 22.90 -9.27
CA ASP A 163 -9.27 22.42 -7.95
C ASP A 163 -9.18 20.89 -7.81
N THR A 164 -8.92 20.21 -8.91
CA THR A 164 -8.50 18.81 -8.94
C THR A 164 -6.98 18.69 -8.90
N TYR A 165 -6.49 17.55 -8.42
CA TYR A 165 -5.07 17.24 -8.29
C TYR A 165 -4.78 15.82 -8.72
N ASP A 166 -3.64 15.64 -9.41
CA ASP A 166 -3.02 14.32 -9.52
C ASP A 166 -1.95 14.20 -8.44
N LEU A 167 -1.94 13.07 -7.75
CA LEU A 167 -1.02 12.79 -6.68
C LEU A 167 -0.67 11.32 -6.60
N GLN A 168 0.53 11.05 -6.10
CA GLN A 168 1.00 9.70 -5.85
C GLN A 168 1.27 9.49 -4.36
N LEU A 169 0.79 8.36 -3.85
CA LEU A 169 0.84 7.93 -2.47
C LEU A 169 1.48 6.55 -2.37
N ILE A 170 2.03 6.23 -1.21
CA ILE A 170 2.62 4.92 -0.94
C ILE A 170 1.83 4.28 0.19
N ILE A 171 1.20 3.14 -0.06
CA ILE A 171 0.59 2.31 0.98
C ILE A 171 1.61 1.24 1.35
N SER A 172 2.05 1.21 2.61
CA SER A 172 3.09 0.29 3.07
C SER A 172 2.82 -0.23 4.47
N TYR A 173 3.17 -1.50 4.69
CA TYR A 173 3.13 -2.13 5.99
C TYR A 173 4.34 -1.71 6.82
N THR A 174 4.11 -1.09 7.97
CA THR A 174 5.15 -0.43 8.76
C THR A 174 6.09 -1.44 9.40
N THR A 175 5.56 -2.53 9.95
CA THR A 175 6.37 -3.57 10.59
C THR A 175 7.40 -4.22 9.65
N GLN A 176 7.16 -4.24 8.33
CA GLN A 176 8.14 -4.73 7.35
C GLN A 176 9.48 -3.95 7.40
N LYS A 177 9.44 -2.69 7.84
CA LYS A 177 10.64 -1.86 7.99
C LYS A 177 11.62 -2.45 9.00
N TYR A 178 11.15 -3.03 10.11
CA TYR A 178 12.02 -3.64 11.13
C TYR A 178 12.72 -4.90 10.63
N PHE A 179 12.03 -5.72 9.84
CA PHE A 179 12.62 -6.91 9.22
C PHE A 179 13.81 -6.54 8.33
N GLN A 180 13.67 -5.48 7.51
CA GLN A 180 14.74 -4.98 6.64
C GLN A 180 15.96 -4.48 7.44
N ILE A 181 15.74 -3.78 8.56
CA ILE A 181 16.83 -3.37 9.46
C ILE A 181 17.53 -4.59 10.05
N GLY A 182 16.78 -5.60 10.50
CA GLY A 182 17.33 -6.82 11.06
C GLY A 182 18.25 -7.55 10.07
N LEU A 183 17.85 -7.62 8.79
CA LEU A 183 18.67 -8.17 7.72
C LEU A 183 19.96 -7.36 7.51
N LEU A 184 19.87 -6.03 7.51
CA LEU A 184 21.03 -5.14 7.38
C LEU A 184 22.05 -5.39 8.51
N ILE A 185 21.58 -5.37 9.77
CA ILE A 185 22.42 -5.59 10.95
C ILE A 185 23.09 -6.96 10.88
N SER A 186 22.30 -8.01 10.60
CA SER A 186 22.82 -9.39 10.49
C SER A 186 23.89 -9.51 9.41
N GLY A 187 23.68 -8.88 8.25
CA GLY A 187 24.66 -8.84 7.16
C GLY A 187 25.96 -8.13 7.56
N ILE A 188 25.86 -6.99 8.24
CA ILE A 188 27.04 -6.26 8.73
C ILE A 188 27.81 -7.10 9.75
N THR A 189 27.11 -7.70 10.72
CA THR A 189 27.74 -8.57 11.73
C THR A 189 28.45 -9.75 11.10
N LEU A 190 27.83 -10.42 10.12
CA LEU A 190 28.43 -11.53 9.38
C LEU A 190 29.70 -11.08 8.63
N CYS A 191 29.65 -9.94 7.95
CA CYS A 191 30.79 -9.39 7.22
C CYS A 191 31.97 -9.05 8.15
N VAL A 192 31.70 -8.37 9.27
CA VAL A 192 32.74 -8.02 10.26
C VAL A 192 33.35 -9.28 10.85
N PHE A 193 32.53 -10.25 11.26
CA PHE A 193 33.01 -11.51 11.81
C PHE A 193 33.88 -12.29 10.79
N SER A 194 33.43 -12.36 9.54
CA SER A 194 34.17 -13.01 8.45
C SER A 194 35.53 -12.33 8.22
N CYS A 195 35.58 -11.00 8.23
CA CYS A 195 36.85 -10.26 8.12
C CYS A 195 37.81 -10.55 9.28
N VAL A 196 37.32 -10.68 10.52
CA VAL A 196 38.14 -11.03 11.70
C VAL A 196 38.68 -12.46 11.59
N VAL A 197 37.85 -13.41 11.20
CA VAL A 197 38.25 -14.82 11.00
C VAL A 197 39.26 -14.96 9.87
N LEU A 198 39.05 -14.27 8.74
CA LEU A 198 40.00 -14.27 7.61
C LEU A 198 41.34 -13.65 8.03
N ARG A 199 41.33 -12.52 8.74
CA ARG A 199 42.55 -11.88 9.25
C ARG A 199 43.33 -12.79 10.19
N SER A 200 42.66 -13.43 11.15
CA SER A 200 43.31 -14.35 12.09
C SER A 200 43.86 -15.61 11.40
N SER A 201 43.14 -16.13 10.40
CA SER A 201 43.59 -17.26 9.57
C SER A 201 44.81 -16.90 8.73
N LEU A 202 44.84 -15.70 8.12
CA LEU A 202 46.00 -15.20 7.35
C LEU A 202 47.23 -15.02 8.24
N ILE A 203 47.07 -14.49 9.46
CA ILE A 203 48.17 -14.37 10.44
C ILE A 203 48.72 -15.75 10.79
N SER A 204 47.83 -16.71 11.06
CA SER A 204 48.21 -18.09 11.41
C SER A 204 48.89 -18.81 10.25
N TYR A 205 48.43 -18.59 9.01
CA TYR A 205 49.07 -19.08 7.81
C TYR A 205 50.49 -18.54 7.64
N LYS A 206 50.67 -17.20 7.75
CA LYS A 206 51.99 -16.56 7.67
C LYS A 206 52.98 -17.11 8.71
N LYS A 207 52.53 -17.32 9.96
CA LYS A 207 53.35 -17.92 11.03
C LYS A 207 53.82 -19.34 10.68
N ARG A 208 52.93 -20.20 10.14
CA ARG A 208 53.29 -21.57 9.73
C ARG A 208 54.32 -21.59 8.60
N VAL A 209 54.13 -20.76 7.57
CA VAL A 209 55.09 -20.67 6.44
C VAL A 209 56.47 -20.18 6.90
N ALA A 210 56.53 -19.24 7.86
CA ALA A 210 57.80 -18.76 8.42
C ALA A 210 58.56 -19.85 9.20
N HIS A 211 57.85 -20.72 9.93
CA HIS A 211 58.47 -21.85 10.64
C HIS A 211 59.04 -22.92 9.70
N VAL A 212 58.40 -23.18 8.56
CA VAL A 212 58.88 -24.18 7.57
C VAL A 212 60.14 -23.71 6.82
N LYS A 213 60.39 -22.39 6.76
CA LYS A 213 61.55 -21.81 6.07
C LYS A 213 62.81 -21.65 6.95
N LYS A 214 62.71 -21.92 8.26
CA LYS A 214 63.83 -21.93 9.21
C LYS A 214 64.33 -23.35 9.40
#